data_AF-A0A643EW56-F1
#
_entry.id   AF-A0A643EW56-F1
#
_cell.length_a   1.000
_cell.length_b   1.000
_cell.length_c   1.000
_cell.angle_alpha   90.00
_cell.angle_beta   90.00
_cell.angle_gamma   90.00
#
_symmetry.space_group_name_H-M   'P 1'
#
loop_
_entity.id
_entity.type
_entity.pdbx_description
1 polymer ?
#
loop_
_entity_poly.entity_id
_entity_poly.type
_entity_poly.pdbx_seq_one_letter_code
_entity_poly.pdbx_strand_id
1 'polypeptide(L)'
;MGLFAVSRYRILVLKDDETDEEGAIGYDRPMRSFFFQGFVNQDPEDDRPEIWLGNILDEYPTLETLLNEVKRRGYKIGALEHSAIIEMMREAGEKPVPSLAERLGLMI
;
A
#
# COMPACT_ATOMS: atom_id res chain seq x y z
N MET A 1 -0.81 17.88 -13.81
CA MET A 1 0.23 17.31 -12.93
C MET A 1 -0.50 16.56 -11.82
N GLY A 2 -0.34 15.23 -11.75
CA GLY A 2 -1.37 14.27 -11.30
C GLY A 2 -1.90 14.44 -9.86
N LEU A 3 -3.22 14.58 -9.75
CA LEU A 3 -3.99 14.71 -8.49
C LEU A 3 -4.30 13.36 -7.80
N PHE A 4 -3.75 12.24 -8.30
CA PHE A 4 -4.10 10.87 -7.88
C PHE A 4 -2.88 9.93 -7.93
N ALA A 5 -1.73 10.38 -7.44
CA ALA A 5 -0.51 9.56 -7.52
C ALA A 5 -0.50 8.51 -6.41
N VAL A 6 -0.74 7.26 -6.80
CA VAL A 6 -0.40 6.06 -6.04
C VAL A 6 0.86 5.49 -6.67
N SER A 7 1.93 5.34 -5.91
CA SER A 7 3.05 4.50 -6.33
C SER A 7 2.73 3.05 -5.99
N ARG A 8 2.98 2.14 -6.94
CA ARG A 8 2.68 0.71 -6.80
C ARG A 8 3.84 -0.08 -7.40
N TYR A 9 4.38 -0.99 -6.60
CA TYR A 9 5.48 -1.88 -6.97
C TYR A 9 5.04 -3.32 -6.79
N ARG A 10 5.29 -4.13 -7.81
CA ARG A 10 5.09 -5.58 -7.71
C ARG A 10 6.12 -6.16 -6.74
N ILE A 11 5.68 -7.09 -5.90
CA ILE A 11 6.49 -7.83 -4.94
C ILE A 11 6.11 -9.30 -4.96
N LEU A 12 6.99 -10.15 -4.44
CA LEU A 12 6.61 -11.50 -4.03
C LEU A 12 5.99 -11.44 -2.65
N VAL A 13 4.83 -12.06 -2.47
CA VAL A 13 4.18 -12.22 -1.16
C VAL A 13 4.25 -13.69 -0.77
N LEU A 14 4.80 -13.98 0.40
CA LEU A 14 4.89 -15.33 0.93
C LEU A 14 4.05 -15.45 2.20
N LYS A 15 3.31 -16.55 2.31
CA LYS A 15 2.54 -16.92 3.49
C LYS A 15 2.51 -18.45 3.58
N ASP A 16 3.01 -19.00 4.69
CA ASP A 16 3.16 -20.44 4.88
C ASP A 16 3.89 -21.10 3.68
N ASP A 17 3.26 -22.03 2.98
CA ASP A 17 3.80 -22.71 1.78
C ASP A 17 3.32 -22.09 0.45
N GLU A 18 2.58 -20.97 0.52
CA GLU A 18 2.03 -20.29 -0.64
C GLU A 18 2.86 -19.07 -1.03
N THR A 19 2.94 -18.80 -2.34
CA THR A 19 3.62 -17.66 -2.92
C THR A 19 2.71 -16.98 -3.94
N ASP A 20 2.56 -15.67 -3.81
CA ASP A 20 1.90 -14.80 -4.77
C ASP A 20 2.94 -13.91 -5.47
N GLU A 21 3.02 -14.03 -6.80
CA GLU A 21 3.93 -13.27 -7.66
C GLU A 21 3.33 -11.93 -8.14
N GLU A 22 2.05 -11.69 -7.85
CA GLU A 22 1.26 -10.54 -8.29
C GLU A 22 0.95 -9.55 -7.16
N GLY A 23 1.52 -9.79 -5.97
CA GLY A 23 1.39 -8.92 -4.82
C GLY A 23 1.92 -7.51 -5.07
N ALA A 24 1.45 -6.55 -4.28
CA ALA A 24 1.80 -5.16 -4.45
C ALA A 24 2.06 -4.45 -3.12
N ILE A 25 3.03 -3.54 -3.12
CA ILE A 25 3.28 -2.56 -2.06
C ILE A 25 3.41 -1.17 -2.67
N GLY A 26 3.06 -0.15 -1.90
CA GLY A 26 3.11 1.21 -2.40
C GLY A 26 2.78 2.26 -1.36
N TYR A 27 2.72 3.51 -1.82
CA TYR A 27 2.21 4.63 -1.05
C TYR A 27 1.03 5.26 -1.79
N ASP A 28 -0.10 5.35 -1.10
CA ASP A 28 -1.30 6.02 -1.58
C ASP A 28 -1.35 7.42 -0.96
N ARG A 29 -1.07 8.43 -1.79
CA ARG A 29 -1.03 9.83 -1.34
C ARG A 29 -2.38 10.35 -0.87
N PRO A 30 -3.51 10.12 -1.59
CA PRO A 30 -4.85 10.42 -1.07
C PRO A 30 -5.17 9.80 0.29
N MET A 31 -4.77 8.54 0.51
CA MET A 31 -4.97 7.86 1.80
C MET A 31 -3.91 8.22 2.84
N ARG A 32 -2.83 8.90 2.44
CA ARG A 32 -1.65 9.21 3.28
C ARG A 32 -1.11 7.96 3.99
N SER A 33 -1.18 6.84 3.29
CA SER A 33 -0.88 5.53 3.86
C SER A 33 -0.04 4.72 2.89
N PHE A 34 0.92 3.99 3.45
CA PHE A 34 1.50 2.85 2.76
C PHE A 34 0.44 1.74 2.67
N PHE A 35 0.46 0.97 1.59
CA PHE A 35 -0.47 -0.14 1.39
C PHE A 35 0.26 -1.42 1.02
N PHE A 36 -0.37 -2.55 1.31
CA PHE A 36 0.10 -3.89 0.97
C PHE A 36 -1.08 -4.73 0.49
N GLN A 37 -0.91 -5.39 -0.65
CA GLN A 37 -1.88 -6.30 -1.25
C GLN A 37 -1.20 -7.62 -1.61
N GLY A 38 -1.90 -8.73 -1.39
CA GLY A 38 -1.44 -10.04 -1.78
C GLY A 38 -2.60 -11.01 -1.93
N PHE A 39 -2.36 -12.07 -2.71
CA PHE A 39 -3.32 -13.10 -3.07
C PHE A 39 -4.59 -12.49 -3.68
N VAL A 40 -4.41 -11.64 -4.70
CA VAL A 40 -5.52 -11.12 -5.52
C VAL A 40 -6.13 -12.28 -6.29
N ASN A 41 -7.43 -12.49 -6.13
CA ASN A 41 -8.13 -13.55 -6.85
C ASN A 41 -8.13 -13.24 -8.36
N GLN A 42 -7.90 -14.26 -9.18
CA GLN A 42 -7.87 -14.15 -10.65
C GLN A 42 -9.27 -14.24 -11.27
N ASP A 43 -10.31 -14.43 -10.46
CA ASP A 43 -11.70 -14.39 -10.89
C ASP A 43 -12.08 -12.95 -11.29
N PRO A 44 -12.44 -12.67 -12.56
CA PRO A 44 -12.86 -11.33 -12.97
C PRO A 44 -14.15 -10.84 -12.30
N GLU A 45 -14.94 -11.73 -11.68
CA GLU A 45 -16.15 -11.38 -10.92
C GLU A 45 -15.87 -11.15 -9.42
N ASP A 46 -14.68 -11.52 -8.91
CA ASP A 46 -14.25 -11.30 -7.53
C ASP A 46 -12.75 -10.99 -7.48
N ASP A 47 -12.39 -9.72 -7.62
CA ASP A 47 -11.02 -9.22 -7.63
C ASP A 47 -10.48 -8.88 -6.23
N ARG A 48 -11.20 -9.28 -5.17
CA ARG A 48 -10.81 -8.94 -3.81
C ARG A 48 -9.58 -9.75 -3.38
N PRO A 49 -8.51 -9.10 -2.92
CA PRO A 49 -7.37 -9.81 -2.37
C PRO A 49 -7.70 -10.45 -1.02
N GLU A 50 -7.01 -11.56 -0.71
CA GLU A 50 -7.04 -12.12 0.65
C GLU A 50 -6.60 -11.08 1.69
N ILE A 51 -5.63 -10.24 1.33
CA ILE A 51 -5.15 -9.16 2.19
C ILE A 51 -5.04 -7.84 1.44
N TRP A 52 -5.63 -6.81 2.02
CA TRP A 52 -5.43 -5.41 1.67
C TRP A 52 -5.25 -4.60 2.96
N LEU A 53 -4.05 -4.04 3.14
CA LEU A 53 -3.71 -3.08 4.19
C LEU A 53 -3.56 -1.69 3.58
N GLY A 54 -3.94 -0.63 4.30
CA GLY A 54 -3.75 0.75 3.84
C GLY A 54 -4.88 1.23 2.93
N ASN A 55 -6.08 0.69 3.10
CA ASN A 55 -7.29 1.14 2.40
C ASN A 55 -8.15 2.10 3.25
N ILE A 56 -7.66 2.45 4.44
CA ILE A 56 -8.25 3.46 5.32
C ILE A 56 -7.29 4.66 5.37
N LEU A 57 -7.87 5.86 5.45
CA LEU A 57 -7.11 7.09 5.60
C LEU A 57 -6.20 7.04 6.84
N ASP A 58 -4.92 7.38 6.66
CA ASP A 58 -3.87 7.38 7.68
C ASP A 58 -3.63 6.04 8.40
N GLU A 59 -4.03 4.90 7.82
CA GLU A 59 -3.94 3.60 8.50
C GLU A 59 -2.48 3.20 8.80
N TYR A 60 -1.59 3.36 7.82
CA TYR A 60 -0.15 3.09 7.95
C TYR A 60 0.66 4.26 7.40
N PRO A 61 0.83 5.35 8.17
CA PRO A 61 1.49 6.57 7.69
C PRO A 61 3.00 6.40 7.52
N THR A 62 3.57 5.28 8.00
CA THR A 62 4.99 4.95 7.82
C THR A 62 5.16 3.55 7.25
N LEU A 63 6.23 3.35 6.48
CA LEU A 63 6.57 2.01 5.97
C LEU A 63 6.79 1.03 7.11
N GLU A 64 7.39 1.46 8.22
CA GLU A 64 7.62 0.62 9.41
C GLU A 64 6.31 0.09 10.00
N THR A 65 5.30 0.95 10.17
CA THR A 65 3.98 0.52 10.68
C THR A 65 3.33 -0.52 9.78
N LEU A 66 3.43 -0.36 8.46
CA LEU A 66 2.92 -1.35 7.51
C LEU A 66 3.69 -2.68 7.61
N LEU A 67 5.03 -2.65 7.58
CA LEU A 67 5.86 -3.85 7.61
C LEU A 67 5.68 -4.66 8.89
N ASN A 68 5.51 -3.98 10.03
CA ASN A 68 5.20 -4.63 11.30
C ASN A 68 3.86 -5.36 11.25
N GLU A 69 2.84 -4.77 10.63
CA GLU A 69 1.52 -5.38 10.48
C GLU A 69 1.55 -6.57 9.49
N VAL A 70 2.22 -6.42 8.35
CA VAL A 70 2.44 -7.51 7.37
C VAL A 70 3.06 -8.73 8.06
N LYS A 71 4.14 -8.49 8.84
CA LYS A 71 4.80 -9.53 9.62
C LYS A 71 3.89 -10.12 10.69
N ARG A 72 3.13 -9.29 11.41
CA ARG A 72 2.19 -9.74 12.45
C ARG A 72 1.12 -10.68 11.89
N ARG A 73 0.68 -10.45 10.65
CA ARG A 73 -0.29 -11.29 9.93
C ARG A 73 0.33 -12.52 9.26
N GLY A 74 1.65 -12.75 9.40
CA GLY A 74 2.33 -13.94 8.90
C GLY A 74 2.86 -13.83 7.46
N TYR A 75 2.72 -12.66 6.82
CA TYR A 75 3.20 -12.45 5.46
C TYR A 75 4.66 -12.00 5.44
N LYS A 76 5.35 -12.32 4.35
CA LYS A 76 6.71 -11.84 4.05
C LYS A 76 6.73 -11.22 2.66
N ILE A 77 7.59 -10.22 2.51
CA ILE A 77 7.83 -9.53 1.25
C ILE A 77 9.15 -10.00 0.65
N GLY A 78 9.10 -10.47 -0.59
CA GLY A 78 10.26 -10.76 -1.43
C GLY A 78 10.33 -9.84 -2.64
N ALA A 79 11.51 -9.80 -3.29
CA ALA A 79 11.74 -9.04 -4.51
C ALA A 79 11.40 -7.53 -4.45
N LEU A 80 11.40 -6.93 -3.25
CA LEU A 80 11.24 -5.48 -3.11
C LEU A 80 12.57 -4.78 -3.40
N GLU A 81 12.60 -4.08 -4.53
CA GLU A 81 13.78 -3.32 -4.97
C GLU A 81 14.09 -2.13 -4.05
N HIS A 82 15.37 -1.87 -3.82
CA HIS A 82 15.79 -0.74 -2.98
C HIS A 82 15.36 0.62 -3.56
N SER A 83 15.34 0.74 -4.89
CA SER A 83 14.85 1.94 -5.59
C SER A 83 13.37 2.20 -5.30
N ALA A 84 12.54 1.16 -5.26
CA ALA A 84 11.12 1.27 -4.92
C ALA A 84 10.92 1.80 -3.50
N ILE A 85 11.74 1.34 -2.54
CA ILE A 85 11.70 1.85 -1.16
C ILE A 85 12.01 3.35 -1.13
N ILE A 86 13.05 3.79 -1.84
CA ILE A 86 13.43 5.21 -1.90
C ILE A 86 12.31 6.06 -2.49
N GLU A 87 11.67 5.58 -3.56
CA GLU A 87 10.59 6.30 -4.24
C GLU A 87 9.35 6.44 -3.36
N MET A 88 8.88 5.36 -2.73
CA MET A 88 7.74 5.40 -1.79
C MET A 88 8.02 6.33 -0.60
N MET A 89 9.23 6.28 -0.04
CA MET A 89 9.63 7.16 1.07
C MET A 89 9.69 8.62 0.64
N ARG A 90 10.16 8.91 -0.58
CA ARG A 90 10.15 10.26 -1.14
C ARG A 90 8.72 10.78 -1.24
N GLU A 91 7.80 9.96 -1.74
CA GLU A 91 6.40 10.35 -1.89
C GLU A 91 5.69 10.56 -0.55
N ALA A 92 5.97 9.72 0.44
CA ALA A 92 5.45 9.89 1.80
C ALA A 92 5.99 11.15 2.49
N GLY A 93 7.21 11.57 2.14
CA GLY A 93 7.81 12.81 2.64
C GLY A 93 7.31 14.09 1.97
N GLU A 94 6.59 14.01 0.84
CA GLU A 94 5.98 15.18 0.21
C GLU A 94 4.81 15.68 1.06
N LYS A 95 4.68 17.00 1.21
CA LYS A 95 3.56 17.59 1.97
C LYS A 95 2.23 17.12 1.35
N PRO A 96 1.32 16.53 2.15
CA PRO A 96 0.02 16.13 1.64
C PRO A 96 -0.69 17.34 1.06
N VAL A 97 -1.14 17.23 -0.18
CA VAL A 97 -2.11 18.18 -0.71
C VAL A 97 -3.44 17.86 -0.01
N PRO A 98 -4.09 18.81 0.68
CA PRO A 98 -5.35 18.54 1.34
C PRO A 98 -6.36 17.98 0.33
N SER A 99 -7.01 16.87 0.69
CA SER A 99 -8.05 16.24 -0.12
C SER A 99 -9.19 17.22 -0.37
N LEU A 100 -10.03 16.94 -1.37
CA LEU A 100 -11.22 17.76 -1.61
C LEU A 100 -12.13 17.79 -0.37
N ALA A 101 -12.25 16.66 0.34
CA ALA A 101 -13.01 16.58 1.58
C ALA A 101 -12.42 17.46 2.69
N GLU A 102 -11.09 17.47 2.87
CA GLU A 102 -10.40 18.35 3.83
C GLU A 102 -10.58 19.82 3.49
N ARG A 103 -10.45 20.18 2.21
CA ARG A 103 -10.64 21.56 1.74
C ARG A 103 -12.07 22.04 1.92
N LEU A 104 -13.04 21.12 1.92
CA LEU A 104 -14.46 21.38 2.14
C LEU A 104 -14.90 21.23 3.60
N GLY A 105 -13.99 20.85 4.53
CA GLY A 105 -14.30 20.65 5.95
C GLY A 105 -15.18 19.42 6.24
N LEU A 106 -15.17 18.42 5.35
CA LEU A 106 -15.94 17.18 5.47
C LEU A 106 -15.16 16.06 6.19
N MET A 107 -13.88 16.28 6.45
CA MET A 107 -13.06 15.49 7.36
C MET A 107 -12.77 16.35 8.59
N ILE A 108 -13.10 15.83 9.78
CA ILE A 108 -12.87 16.44 11.10
C ILE A 108 -11.56 15.96 11.72
#